data_AF-A0A968TJT6-F1
#
_entry.id   AF-A0A968TJT6-F1
#
_cell.length_a   1.000
_cell.length_b   1.000
_cell.length_c   1.000
_cell.angle_alpha   90.00
_cell.angle_beta   90.00
_cell.angle_gamma   90.00
#
_symmetry.space_group_name_H-M   'P 1'
#
loop_
_entity.id
_entity.type
_entity.pdbx_description
1 polymer ?
#
loop_
_entity_poly.entity_id
_entity_poly.type
_entity_poly.pdbx_seq_one_letter_code
_entity_poly.pdbx_strand_id
1 'polypeptide(L)'
;MAILRGADLRGADLQEANLSGAILRGADLRYANLSGAYLVGVNLSNAFLTYANLSYVHFVGANLCDTDLSCANLENARFAWNSGISEDVRRSLEQRGAIFEN
;
A
#
# COMPACT_ATOMS: atom_id res chain seq x y z
N MET A 1 11.07 -0.93 13.40
CA MET A 1 9.98 -1.80 12.92
C MET A 1 8.74 -1.54 13.76
N ALA A 2 7.65 -1.07 13.15
CA ALA A 2 6.39 -0.78 13.83
C ALA A 2 5.44 -1.99 13.75
N ILE A 3 4.66 -2.24 14.81
CA ILE A 3 3.62 -3.27 14.86
C ILE A 3 2.28 -2.57 15.04
N LEU A 4 1.47 -2.56 13.98
CA LEU A 4 0.20 -1.82 13.86
C LEU A 4 -0.91 -2.74 13.34
N ARG A 5 -0.83 -4.03 13.69
CA ARG A 5 -1.78 -5.06 13.26
C ARG A 5 -3.20 -4.71 13.73
N GLY A 6 -4.13 -4.59 12.81
CA GLY A 6 -5.53 -4.23 13.12
C GLY A 6 -5.72 -2.82 13.67
N ALA A 7 -4.71 -1.95 13.54
CA ALA A 7 -4.82 -0.57 13.98
C ALA A 7 -5.86 0.20 13.14
N ASP A 8 -6.58 1.10 13.81
CA ASP A 8 -7.42 2.10 13.14
C ASP A 8 -6.54 3.32 12.82
N LEU A 9 -6.24 3.50 11.54
CA LEU A 9 -5.44 4.58 10.97
C LEU A 9 -6.24 5.35 9.93
N ARG A 10 -7.58 5.31 10.01
CA ARG A 10 -8.46 5.99 9.06
C ARG A 10 -8.18 7.49 9.04
N GLY A 11 -7.98 8.04 7.86
CA GLY A 11 -7.68 9.47 7.69
C GLY A 11 -6.36 9.93 8.32
N ALA A 12 -5.49 9.02 8.75
CA ALA A 12 -4.19 9.38 9.31
C ALA A 12 -3.33 10.08 8.26
N ASP A 13 -2.56 11.09 8.69
CA ASP A 13 -1.52 11.70 7.87
C ASP A 13 -0.20 10.95 8.10
N LEU A 14 0.22 10.21 7.08
CA LEU A 14 1.42 9.39 7.03
C LEU A 14 2.26 9.75 5.79
N GLN A 15 2.10 10.98 5.27
CA GLN A 15 2.88 11.49 4.15
C GLN A 15 4.37 11.33 4.42
N GLU A 16 5.09 10.78 3.45
CA GLU A 16 6.55 10.53 3.50
C GLU A 16 7.03 9.68 4.69
N ALA A 17 6.11 9.04 5.42
CA ALA A 17 6.48 8.22 6.57
C ALA A 17 7.32 7.02 6.15
N ASN A 18 8.33 6.69 6.95
CA ASN A 18 9.07 5.45 6.80
C ASN A 18 8.42 4.33 7.61
N LEU A 19 7.67 3.46 6.92
CA LEU A 19 7.03 2.27 7.49
C LEU A 19 7.64 0.98 6.91
N SER A 20 8.88 1.05 6.44
CA SER A 20 9.59 -0.09 5.88
C SER A 20 9.67 -1.23 6.92
N GLY A 21 9.27 -2.43 6.50
CA GLY A 21 9.18 -3.63 7.35
C GLY A 21 8.09 -3.59 8.43
N ALA A 22 7.20 -2.59 8.44
CA ALA A 22 6.12 -2.55 9.42
C ALA A 22 5.10 -3.70 9.23
N ILE A 23 4.44 -4.08 10.32
CA ILE A 23 3.33 -5.04 10.29
C ILE A 23 2.01 -4.27 10.39
N LEU A 24 1.35 -4.08 9.25
CA LEU A 24 0.04 -3.42 9.10
C LEU A 24 -1.08 -4.42 8.72
N ARG A 25 -0.85 -5.71 8.96
CA ARG A 25 -1.83 -6.76 8.65
C ARG A 25 -3.20 -6.43 9.26
N GLY A 26 -4.24 -6.37 8.43
CA GLY A 26 -5.60 -6.07 8.87
C GLY A 26 -5.84 -4.64 9.35
N ALA A 27 -4.88 -3.72 9.18
CA ALA A 27 -5.05 -2.33 9.57
C ALA A 27 -6.09 -1.62 8.67
N ASP A 28 -6.78 -0.65 9.24
CA ASP A 28 -7.72 0.20 8.52
C ASP A 28 -7.07 1.54 8.19
N LEU A 29 -6.68 1.71 6.94
CA LEU A 29 -6.01 2.89 6.38
C LEU A 29 -6.93 3.64 5.41
N ARG A 30 -8.24 3.41 5.47
CA ARG A 30 -9.18 4.10 4.57
C ARG A 30 -9.05 5.61 4.73
N TYR A 31 -9.03 6.31 3.60
CA TYR A 31 -8.83 7.77 3.53
C TYR A 31 -7.49 8.30 4.09
N ALA A 32 -6.54 7.44 4.47
CA ALA A 32 -5.25 7.89 4.97
C ALA A 32 -4.42 8.53 3.86
N ASN A 33 -3.61 9.52 4.23
CA ASN A 33 -2.63 10.11 3.32
C ASN A 33 -1.28 9.41 3.51
N LEU A 34 -0.87 8.57 2.56
CA LEU A 34 0.45 7.94 2.56
C LEU A 34 1.32 8.42 1.39
N SER A 35 1.01 9.57 0.78
CA SER A 35 1.75 10.03 -0.40
C SER A 35 3.26 10.07 -0.12
N GLY A 36 4.07 9.47 -0.99
CA GLY A 36 5.52 9.42 -0.85
C GLY A 36 6.04 8.52 0.27
N ALA A 37 5.19 7.76 0.97
CA ALA A 37 5.62 6.90 2.06
C ALA A 37 6.51 5.74 1.58
N TYR A 38 7.45 5.33 2.45
CA TYR A 38 8.31 4.17 2.21
C TYR A 38 7.70 2.93 2.87
N LEU A 39 7.18 2.02 2.04
CA LEU A 39 6.51 0.78 2.44
C LEU A 39 7.31 -0.47 2.02
N VAL A 40 8.63 -0.35 1.98
CA VAL A 40 9.51 -1.44 1.54
C VAL A 40 9.39 -2.62 2.50
N GLY A 41 9.06 -3.81 2.00
CA GLY A 41 8.91 -5.03 2.80
C GLY A 41 7.76 -5.00 3.81
N VAL A 42 6.81 -4.07 3.68
CA VAL A 42 5.68 -3.96 4.61
C VAL A 42 4.75 -5.17 4.50
N ASN A 43 4.15 -5.58 5.61
CA ASN A 43 3.04 -6.54 5.58
C ASN A 43 1.70 -5.82 5.68
N LEU A 44 1.01 -5.69 4.54
CA LEU A 44 -0.32 -5.11 4.42
C LEU A 44 -1.42 -6.14 4.22
N SER A 45 -1.13 -7.43 4.39
CA SER A 45 -2.13 -8.47 4.13
C SER A 45 -3.45 -8.21 4.89
N ASN A 46 -4.59 -8.38 4.21
CA ASN A 46 -5.93 -8.06 4.74
C ASN A 46 -6.16 -6.60 5.16
N ALA A 47 -5.29 -5.65 4.83
CA ALA A 47 -5.49 -4.24 5.17
C ALA A 47 -6.50 -3.56 4.24
N PHE A 48 -7.17 -2.52 4.76
CA PHE A 48 -8.14 -1.72 4.02
C PHE A 48 -7.52 -0.37 3.65
N LEU A 49 -7.30 -0.12 2.35
CA LEU A 49 -6.76 1.14 1.82
C LEU A 49 -7.73 1.83 0.87
N THR A 50 -9.03 1.54 0.98
CA THR A 50 -10.04 2.17 0.15
C THR A 50 -9.96 3.70 0.27
N TYR A 51 -9.89 4.42 -0.85
CA TYR A 51 -9.73 5.88 -0.91
C TYR A 51 -8.43 6.45 -0.29
N ALA A 52 -7.46 5.62 0.07
CA ALA A 52 -6.17 6.12 0.56
C ALA A 52 -5.39 6.84 -0.55
N ASN A 53 -4.61 7.86 -0.18
CA ASN A 53 -3.66 8.47 -1.08
C ASN A 53 -2.33 7.71 -1.04
N LEU A 54 -2.05 6.91 -2.07
CA LEU A 54 -0.83 6.11 -2.21
C LEU A 54 0.08 6.64 -3.34
N SER A 55 -0.13 7.89 -3.77
CA SER A 55 0.68 8.48 -4.84
C SER A 55 2.17 8.48 -4.45
N TYR A 56 3.05 8.11 -5.37
CA TYR A 56 4.51 8.06 -5.13
C TYR A 56 4.98 7.12 -4.02
N VAL A 57 4.14 6.17 -3.56
CA VAL A 57 4.53 5.20 -2.52
C VAL A 57 5.49 4.15 -3.07
N HIS A 58 6.44 3.71 -2.23
CA HIS A 58 7.37 2.63 -2.56
C HIS A 58 6.93 1.30 -1.90
N PHE A 59 6.31 0.39 -2.67
CA PHE A 59 5.82 -0.91 -2.22
C PHE A 59 6.81 -2.08 -2.43
N VAL A 60 8.08 -1.82 -2.73
CA VAL A 60 9.07 -2.88 -3.04
C VAL A 60 9.08 -3.98 -1.96
N GLY A 61 8.85 -5.23 -2.33
CA GLY A 61 8.83 -6.38 -1.42
C GLY A 61 7.61 -6.47 -0.49
N ALA A 62 6.60 -5.61 -0.66
CA ALA A 62 5.41 -5.61 0.19
C ALA A 62 4.53 -6.85 -0.02
N ASN A 63 3.97 -7.37 1.07
CA ASN A 63 2.92 -8.38 1.04
C ASN A 63 1.55 -7.71 0.99
N LEU A 64 0.84 -7.92 -0.13
CA LEU A 64 -0.46 -7.31 -0.43
C LEU A 64 -1.58 -8.34 -0.56
N CYS A 65 -1.40 -9.57 -0.03
CA CYS A 65 -2.44 -10.60 -0.07
C CYS A 65 -3.74 -10.09 0.57
N ASP A 66 -4.86 -10.17 -0.15
CA ASP A 66 -6.18 -9.74 0.30
C ASP A 66 -6.25 -8.27 0.74
N THR A 67 -5.35 -7.42 0.22
CA THR A 67 -5.37 -5.99 0.51
C THR A 67 -6.39 -5.28 -0.37
N ASP A 68 -7.29 -4.51 0.23
CA ASP A 68 -8.26 -3.72 -0.53
C ASP A 68 -7.64 -2.38 -0.95
N LEU A 69 -7.25 -2.29 -2.23
CA LEU A 69 -6.74 -1.08 -2.88
C LEU A 69 -7.81 -0.35 -3.70
N SER A 70 -9.10 -0.69 -3.56
CA SER A 70 -10.19 -0.10 -4.35
C SER A 70 -10.24 1.42 -4.17
N CYS A 71 -10.41 2.18 -5.25
CA CYS A 71 -10.50 3.65 -5.21
C CYS A 71 -9.29 4.40 -4.60
N ALA A 72 -8.18 3.72 -4.26
CA ALA A 72 -6.97 4.39 -3.81
C ALA A 72 -6.30 5.19 -4.96
N ASN A 73 -5.64 6.30 -4.64
CA ASN A 73 -4.79 6.97 -5.62
C ASN A 73 -3.44 6.25 -5.71
N LEU A 74 -3.09 5.67 -6.85
CA LEU A 74 -1.85 4.91 -7.07
C LEU A 74 -0.90 5.58 -8.07
N GLU A 75 -1.14 6.84 -8.40
CA GLU A 75 -0.31 7.56 -9.36
C GLU A 75 1.17 7.52 -8.94
N ASN A 76 2.03 7.00 -9.82
CA ASN A 76 3.46 6.82 -9.59
C ASN A 76 3.81 5.93 -8.38
N ALA A 77 2.88 5.14 -7.86
CA ALA A 77 3.18 4.14 -6.84
C ALA A 77 4.03 3.01 -7.45
N ARG A 78 5.16 2.69 -6.82
CA ARG A 78 6.17 1.76 -7.35
C ARG A 78 6.05 0.39 -6.69
N PHE A 79 5.92 -0.64 -7.50
CA PHE A 79 5.78 -2.03 -7.13
C PHE A 79 6.95 -2.84 -7.68
N ALA A 80 7.51 -3.73 -6.88
CA ALA A 80 8.55 -4.68 -7.28
C ALA A 80 8.59 -5.83 -6.28
N TRP A 81 8.76 -7.06 -6.74
CA TRP A 81 8.84 -8.27 -5.89
C TRP A 81 7.71 -8.39 -4.85
N ASN A 82 6.48 -8.05 -5.24
CA ASN A 82 5.31 -8.10 -4.37
C ASN A 82 4.67 -9.49 -4.34
N SER A 83 4.06 -9.83 -3.20
CA SER A 83 3.13 -10.98 -3.11
C SER A 83 1.68 -10.50 -3.02
N GLY A 84 0.74 -11.37 -3.42
CA GLY A 84 -0.70 -11.09 -3.31
C GLY A 84 -1.29 -10.21 -4.43
N ILE A 85 -0.52 -9.95 -5.49
CA ILE A 85 -1.02 -9.27 -6.71
C ILE A 85 -1.14 -10.31 -7.82
N SER A 86 -2.34 -10.55 -8.32
CA SER A 86 -2.57 -11.33 -9.55
C SER A 86 -2.33 -10.49 -10.80
N GLU A 87 -2.16 -11.12 -11.96
CA GLU A 87 -1.96 -10.39 -13.23
C GLU A 87 -3.11 -9.43 -13.57
N ASP A 88 -4.36 -9.82 -13.29
CA ASP A 88 -5.51 -8.94 -13.53
C ASP A 88 -5.51 -7.72 -12.60
N VAL A 89 -5.14 -7.93 -11.32
CA VAL A 89 -4.95 -6.83 -10.38
C VAL A 89 -3.82 -5.93 -10.86
N ARG A 90 -2.66 -6.48 -11.24
CA ARG A 90 -1.51 -5.71 -11.77
C ARG A 90 -1.95 -4.79 -12.91
N ARG A 91 -2.62 -5.32 -13.94
CA ARG A 91 -3.11 -4.54 -15.08
C ARG A 91 -4.04 -3.40 -14.64
N SER A 92 -4.92 -3.66 -13.68
CA SER A 92 -5.80 -2.63 -13.12
C SER A 92 -5.02 -1.54 -12.39
N LEU A 93 -3.98 -1.90 -11.63
CA LEU A 93 -3.12 -0.93 -10.93
C LEU A 93 -2.31 -0.09 -11.92
N GLU A 94 -1.76 -0.69 -12.98
CA GLU A 94 -1.03 0.03 -14.05
C GLU A 94 -1.93 1.05 -14.77
N GLN A 95 -3.18 0.68 -15.07
CA GLN A 95 -4.17 1.61 -15.63
C GLN A 95 -4.48 2.80 -14.70
N ARG A 96 -4.23 2.64 -13.40
CA ARG A 96 -4.40 3.68 -12.37
C ARG A 96 -3.10 4.48 -12.12
N GLY A 97 -2.07 4.28 -12.94
CA GLY A 97 -0.80 5.00 -12.86
C GLY A 97 0.26 4.36 -11.98
N ALA A 98 0.04 3.13 -11.49
CA ALA A 98 1.08 2.38 -10.78
C ALA A 98 2.20 1.95 -11.74
N ILE A 99 3.42 1.86 -11.22
CA ILE A 99 4.62 1.46 -11.93
C ILE A 99 5.08 0.11 -11.37
N PHE A 100 5.22 -0.89 -12.23
CA PHE A 100 5.83 -2.18 -11.87
C PHE A 100 7.25 -2.25 -12.44
N GLU A 101 8.20 -2.56 -11.57
CA GLU A 101 9.60 -2.80 -11.95
C GLU A 101 9.83 -4.30 -12.12
N ASN A 102 10.62 -4.65 -13.15
CA ASN A 102 10.96 -6.02 -13.53
C ASN A 102 11.96 -6.67 -12.57
#